data_AF-A0A4S9YLH9-F1
#
_entry.id   AF-A0A4S9YLH9-F1
#
_cell.length_a   1.000
_cell.length_b   1.000
_cell.length_c   1.000
_cell.angle_alpha   90.00
_cell.angle_beta   90.00
_cell.angle_gamma   90.00
#
_symmetry.space_group_name_H-M   'P 1'
#
loop_
_entity.id
_entity.type
_entity.pdbx_description
1 polymer ?
#
loop_
_entity_poly.entity_id
_entity_poly.type
_entity_poly.pdbx_seq_one_letter_code
_entity_poly.pdbx_strand_id
1 'polypeptide(L)'
;MSAVKRVQKLLAQAEKRLAQSAADQVSKRPKYSHVNDEISDIERIASTMASQKDEQDEIVLKGTGKAIAKAMSLALWLQQRVEYNVRIETGTVGAIDDIIPPEGEDEQMQDEGEDIPESRIRYASTIQIFVSAAA
;
A
#
# COMPACT_ATOMS: atom_id res chain seq x y z
N MET A 1 -15.25 11.48 4.85
CA MET A 1 -14.31 10.62 4.09
C MET A 1 -13.03 10.36 4.87
N SER A 2 -12.94 9.23 5.60
CA SER A 2 -11.76 8.93 6.44
C SER A 2 -10.59 8.31 5.65
N ALA A 3 -10.88 7.41 4.70
CA ALA A 3 -9.85 6.76 3.88
C ALA A 3 -9.03 7.75 3.06
N VAL A 4 -9.71 8.71 2.40
CA VAL A 4 -9.06 9.80 1.67
C VAL A 4 -8.09 10.58 2.54
N LYS A 5 -8.54 11.05 3.72
CA LYS A 5 -7.68 11.80 4.64
C LYS A 5 -6.47 10.97 5.08
N ARG A 6 -6.63 9.65 5.20
CA ARG A 6 -5.52 8.74 5.51
C ARG A 6 -4.53 8.65 4.36
N VAL A 7 -4.99 8.51 3.12
CA VAL A 7 -4.12 8.52 1.93
C VAL A 7 -3.32 9.82 1.87
N GLN A 8 -4.00 10.98 2.01
CA GLN A 8 -3.36 12.29 2.03
C GLN A 8 -2.30 12.41 3.14
N LYS A 9 -2.63 11.95 4.35
CA LYS A 9 -1.69 11.96 5.48
C LYS A 9 -0.46 11.09 5.20
N LEU A 10 -0.65 9.91 4.62
CA LEU A 10 0.45 8.98 4.33
C LEU A 10 1.34 9.51 3.19
N LEU A 11 0.76 10.11 2.15
CA LEU A 11 1.53 10.79 1.10
C LEU A 11 2.37 11.93 1.67
N ALA A 12 1.79 12.79 2.52
CA ALA A 12 2.54 13.85 3.19
C ALA A 12 3.66 13.32 4.11
N GLN A 13 3.47 12.13 4.72
CA GLN A 13 4.53 11.46 5.49
C GLN A 13 5.63 10.90 4.59
N ALA A 14 5.28 10.39 3.40
CA ALA A 14 6.25 9.95 2.42
C ALA A 14 7.14 11.11 1.93
N GLU A 15 6.54 12.25 1.59
CA GLU A 15 7.28 13.47 1.22
C GLU A 15 8.23 13.94 2.33
N LYS A 16 7.78 13.92 3.59
CA LYS A 16 8.64 14.25 4.73
C LYS A 16 9.83 13.29 4.87
N ARG A 17 9.62 11.99 4.68
CA ARG A 17 10.71 10.99 4.70
C ARG A 17 11.71 11.24 3.56
N LEU A 18 11.24 11.63 2.38
CA LEU A 18 12.09 12.00 1.25
C LEU A 18 12.96 13.22 1.59
N ALA A 19 12.34 14.30 2.09
CA ALA A 19 13.06 15.51 2.49
C ALA A 19 14.07 15.25 3.62
N GLN A 20 13.72 14.42 4.61
CA GLN A 20 14.62 14.00 5.68
C GLN A 20 15.80 13.19 5.16
N SER A 21 15.57 12.28 4.21
CA SER A 21 16.63 11.48 3.59
C SER A 21 17.59 12.34 2.77
N ALA A 22 17.07 13.35 2.06
CA ALA A 22 17.88 14.34 1.36
C ALA A 22 18.68 15.22 2.33
N ALA A 23 18.09 15.66 3.43
CA ALA A 23 18.78 16.44 4.47
C ALA A 23 19.91 15.63 5.14
N ASP A 24 19.71 14.35 5.41
CA ASP A 24 20.74 13.47 5.98
C ASP A 24 21.91 13.21 5.01
N GLN A 25 21.66 13.26 3.70
CA GLN A 25 22.72 13.20 2.69
C GLN A 25 23.56 14.48 2.66
N VAL A 26 22.93 15.64 2.80
CA VAL A 26 23.62 16.93 2.87
C VAL A 26 24.44 17.04 4.15
N SER A 27 23.89 16.62 5.30
CA SER A 27 24.56 16.72 6.60
C SER A 27 25.84 15.86 6.71
N LYS A 28 25.93 14.77 5.93
CA LYS A 28 27.12 13.90 5.87
C LYS A 28 28.26 14.47 5.02
N ARG A 29 28.07 15.60 4.33
CA ARG A 29 29.12 16.24 3.53
C ARG A 29 30.18 16.92 4.43
N PRO A 30 31.46 16.95 4.01
CA PRO A 30 32.53 17.59 4.78
C PRO A 30 32.32 19.11 4.88
N LYS A 31 32.43 19.66 6.10
CA LYS A 31 32.15 21.07 6.49
C LYS A 31 33.00 22.16 5.83
N TYR A 32 33.92 21.80 4.92
CA TYR A 32 34.80 22.75 4.24
C TYR A 32 34.23 23.28 2.90
N SER A 33 33.03 22.85 2.50
CA SER A 33 32.34 23.35 1.31
C SER A 33 31.13 24.23 1.66
N HIS A 34 31.34 25.37 2.31
CA HIS A 34 30.29 26.39 2.34
C HIS A 34 30.59 27.42 1.27
N VAL A 35 29.61 27.69 0.40
CA VAL A 35 28.97 29.00 0.26
C VAL A 35 27.74 28.81 -0.66
N ASN A 36 26.58 28.94 -0.03
CA ASN A 36 25.23 29.19 -0.58
C ASN A 36 24.29 28.00 -0.83
N ASP A 37 23.31 27.97 0.08
CA ASP A 37 22.07 27.20 0.14
C ASP A 37 22.15 25.68 0.30
N GLU A 38 22.41 25.25 1.55
CA GLU A 38 22.06 23.91 2.02
C GLU A 38 20.61 23.54 1.66
N ILE A 39 19.69 24.51 1.71
CA ILE A 39 18.29 24.32 1.31
C ILE A 39 18.17 23.97 -0.18
N SER A 40 18.91 24.66 -1.05
CA SER A 40 18.94 24.37 -2.49
C SER A 40 19.59 23.02 -2.80
N ASP A 41 20.59 22.62 -2.01
CA ASP A 41 21.23 21.32 -2.12
C ASP A 41 20.29 20.19 -1.71
N ILE A 42 19.52 20.38 -0.62
CA ILE A 42 18.47 19.44 -0.19
C ILE A 42 17.42 19.33 -1.29
N GLU A 43 16.96 20.44 -1.86
CA GLU A 43 15.96 20.46 -2.93
C GLU A 43 16.46 19.75 -4.20
N ARG A 44 17.73 19.96 -4.58
CA ARG A 44 18.37 19.26 -5.70
C ARG A 44 18.51 17.77 -5.45
N ILE A 45 18.93 17.35 -4.27
CA ILE A 45 19.06 15.93 -3.94
C ILE A 45 17.68 15.29 -3.85
N ALA A 46 16.70 15.95 -3.23
CA ALA A 46 15.32 15.47 -3.14
C ALA A 46 14.68 15.32 -4.52
N SER A 47 14.87 16.28 -5.43
CA SER A 47 14.38 16.19 -6.82
C SER A 47 15.09 15.11 -7.63
N THR A 48 16.40 14.92 -7.42
CA THR A 48 17.15 13.81 -8.05
C THR A 48 16.67 12.46 -7.53
N MET A 49 16.45 12.33 -6.23
CA MET A 49 15.88 11.14 -5.60
C MET A 49 14.43 10.89 -6.03
N ALA A 50 13.64 11.94 -6.25
CA ALA A 50 12.29 11.82 -6.79
C ALA A 50 12.28 11.37 -8.25
N SER A 51 13.27 11.78 -9.04
CA SER A 51 13.39 11.46 -10.48
C SER A 51 13.93 10.05 -10.74
N GLN A 52 14.72 9.49 -9.82
CA GLN A 52 15.25 8.12 -9.93
C GLN A 52 14.26 7.02 -9.52
N LYS A 53 13.03 7.40 -9.13
CA LYS A 53 12.04 6.48 -8.57
C LYS A 53 11.23 5.77 -9.65
N ASP A 54 11.73 4.60 -10.08
CA ASP A 54 10.87 3.49 -10.49
C ASP A 54 10.04 2.95 -9.29
N GLU A 55 10.36 3.34 -8.05
CA GLU A 55 9.59 3.09 -6.83
C GLU A 55 9.15 4.41 -6.18
N GLN A 56 8.15 5.10 -6.73
CA GLN A 56 7.53 6.19 -5.98
C GLN A 56 6.95 5.64 -4.66
N ASP A 57 6.95 6.48 -3.60
CA ASP A 57 6.29 6.10 -2.35
C ASP A 57 4.78 6.13 -2.60
N GLU A 58 4.26 5.02 -3.09
CA GLU A 58 2.86 4.85 -3.43
C GLU A 58 2.09 4.34 -2.23
N ILE A 59 0.88 4.85 -2.06
CA ILE A 59 -0.07 4.32 -1.10
C ILE A 59 -0.94 3.29 -1.81
N VAL A 60 -0.87 2.04 -1.37
CA VAL A 60 -1.64 0.93 -1.94
C VAL A 60 -2.91 0.71 -1.13
N LEU A 61 -4.07 0.92 -1.76
CA LEU A 61 -5.36 0.52 -1.21
C LEU A 61 -5.73 -0.84 -1.78
N LYS A 62 -5.84 -1.85 -0.91
CA LYS A 62 -6.31 -3.18 -1.29
C LYS A 62 -7.76 -3.37 -0.89
N GLY A 63 -8.57 -3.92 -1.80
CA GLY A 63 -9.97 -4.23 -1.56
C GLY A 63 -10.33 -5.60 -2.12
N THR A 64 -11.10 -6.38 -1.36
CA THR A 64 -11.55 -7.72 -1.75
C THR A 64 -13.06 -7.84 -1.63
N GLY A 65 -13.67 -8.72 -2.44
CA GLY A 65 -15.12 -8.97 -2.42
C GLY A 65 -15.97 -7.69 -2.44
N LYS A 66 -16.86 -7.53 -1.45
CA LYS A 66 -17.77 -6.38 -1.34
C LYS A 66 -17.05 -5.03 -1.19
N ALA A 67 -15.79 -5.01 -0.73
CA ALA A 67 -15.02 -3.78 -0.58
C ALA A 67 -14.51 -3.22 -1.92
N ILE A 68 -14.49 -4.02 -2.99
CA ILE A 68 -14.01 -3.58 -4.32
C ILE A 68 -14.79 -2.37 -4.83
N ALA A 69 -16.11 -2.36 -4.71
CA ALA A 69 -16.95 -1.23 -5.16
C ALA A 69 -16.59 0.08 -4.44
N LYS A 70 -16.30 0.00 -3.14
CA LYS A 70 -15.88 1.16 -2.34
C LYS A 70 -14.45 1.59 -2.68
N ALA A 71 -13.55 0.64 -2.91
CA ALA A 71 -12.19 0.91 -3.34
C ALA A 71 -12.18 1.64 -4.69
N MET A 72 -12.95 1.17 -5.68
CA MET A 72 -13.13 1.83 -6.97
C MET A 72 -13.69 3.24 -6.86
N SER A 73 -14.67 3.45 -5.96
CA SER A 73 -15.22 4.79 -5.70
C SER A 73 -14.15 5.76 -5.16
N LEU A 74 -13.23 5.27 -4.32
CA LEU A 74 -12.09 6.06 -3.83
C LEU A 74 -11.08 6.35 -4.95
N ALA A 75 -10.78 5.35 -5.80
CA ALA A 75 -9.90 5.52 -6.95
C ALA A 75 -10.41 6.61 -7.88
N LEU A 76 -11.71 6.57 -8.23
CA LEU A 76 -12.34 7.57 -9.09
C LEU A 76 -12.26 8.98 -8.48
N TRP A 77 -12.51 9.10 -7.17
CA TRP A 77 -12.42 10.39 -6.48
C TRP A 77 -10.99 10.96 -6.49
N LEU A 78 -9.97 10.10 -6.35
CA LEU A 78 -8.57 10.50 -6.40
C LEU A 78 -8.14 10.86 -7.83
N GLN A 79 -8.58 10.09 -8.83
CA GLN A 79 -8.28 10.31 -10.25
C GLN A 79 -8.80 11.65 -10.77
N GLN A 80 -9.92 12.14 -10.23
CA GLN A 80 -10.49 13.44 -10.61
C GLN A 80 -9.63 14.63 -10.19
N ARG A 81 -8.58 14.42 -9.40
CA ARG A 81 -7.70 15.46 -8.89
C ARG A 81 -6.37 15.43 -9.59
N VAL A 82 -5.90 16.61 -9.97
CA VAL A 82 -4.58 16.78 -10.61
C VAL A 82 -3.42 16.49 -9.67
N GLU A 83 -3.66 16.43 -8.36
CA GLU A 83 -2.63 16.20 -7.35
C GLU A 83 -2.16 14.74 -7.27
N TYR A 84 -2.89 13.79 -7.87
CA TYR A 84 -2.66 12.37 -7.69
C TYR A 84 -2.55 11.61 -9.01
N ASN A 85 -1.60 10.68 -9.06
CA ASN A 85 -1.54 9.63 -10.05
C ASN A 85 -2.16 8.36 -9.48
N VAL A 86 -3.02 7.69 -10.26
CA VAL A 86 -3.74 6.49 -9.83
C VAL A 86 -3.49 5.34 -10.81
N ARG A 87 -2.97 4.23 -10.32
CA ARG A 87 -2.79 2.98 -11.06
C ARG A 87 -3.59 1.87 -10.39
N ILE A 88 -4.18 0.98 -11.19
CA ILE A 88 -5.05 -0.09 -10.68
C ILE A 88 -4.56 -1.43 -11.20
N GLU A 89 -4.48 -2.41 -10.31
CA GLU A 89 -4.19 -3.80 -10.64
C GLU A 89 -5.22 -4.74 -10.04
N THR A 90 -5.53 -5.81 -10.75
CA THR A 90 -6.39 -6.89 -10.27
C THR A 90 -5.55 -8.08 -9.85
N GLY A 91 -6.03 -8.86 -8.88
CA GLY A 91 -5.40 -10.10 -8.48
C GLY A 91 -6.37 -11.02 -7.75
N THR A 92 -5.81 -12.08 -7.18
CA THR A 92 -6.56 -13.08 -6.40
C THR A 92 -5.83 -13.31 -5.08
N VAL A 93 -6.56 -13.45 -3.99
CA VAL A 93 -6.04 -13.78 -2.65
C VAL A 93 -6.70 -15.07 -2.16
N GLY A 94 -5.92 -15.92 -1.48
CA GLY A 94 -6.45 -17.07 -0.75
C GLY A 94 -6.74 -16.70 0.71
N ALA A 95 -7.95 -17.01 1.18
CA ALA A 95 -8.31 -17.01 2.59
C ALA A 95 -8.33 -18.45 3.10
N ILE A 96 -7.76 -18.68 4.27
CA ILE A 96 -7.78 -19.98 4.94
C ILE A 96 -8.80 -19.84 6.07
N ASP A 97 -9.90 -20.58 5.96
CA ASP A 97 -10.99 -20.59 6.93
C ASP A 97 -10.96 -21.95 7.66
N ASP A 98 -11.01 -21.95 8.99
CA ASP A 98 -11.08 -23.19 9.78
C ASP A 98 -12.48 -23.81 9.68
N ILE A 99 -12.55 -25.14 9.67
CA ILE A 99 -13.80 -25.90 9.68
C ILE A 99 -13.92 -26.57 11.05
N ILE A 100 -14.95 -26.18 11.80
CA ILE A 100 -15.31 -26.83 13.06
C ILE A 100 -16.43 -27.82 12.75
N PRO A 101 -16.20 -29.14 12.92
CA PRO A 101 -17.27 -30.12 12.76
C PRO A 101 -18.35 -29.92 13.85
N PRO A 102 -19.62 -30.23 13.55
CA PRO A 102 -20.68 -30.14 14.53
C PRO A 102 -20.47 -31.15 15.67
N GLU A 103 -20.77 -30.74 16.91
CA GLU A 103 -20.62 -31.60 18.10
C GLU A 103 -21.46 -32.89 17.96
N GLY A 104 -20.78 -34.05 17.97
CA GLY A 104 -21.41 -35.38 17.96
C GLY A 104 -21.18 -36.23 16.70
N GLU A 105 -20.54 -35.69 15.66
CA GLU A 105 -20.18 -36.46 14.45
C GLU A 105 -18.76 -37.06 14.52
N ASP A 106 -17.96 -36.66 15.51
CA ASP A 106 -16.57 -37.12 15.70
C ASP A 106 -16.46 -38.64 15.88
N GLU A 107 -17.47 -39.30 16.46
CA GLU A 107 -17.44 -40.75 16.70
C GLU A 107 -18.06 -41.58 15.55
N GLN A 108 -18.93 -40.98 14.72
CA GLN A 108 -19.61 -41.70 13.63
C GLN A 108 -18.89 -41.57 12.29
N MET A 109 -18.16 -40.47 12.05
CA MET A 109 -17.45 -40.25 10.78
C MET A 109 -16.04 -40.86 10.74
N GLN A 110 -15.49 -41.27 11.89
CA GLN A 110 -14.25 -42.06 11.94
C GLN A 110 -14.41 -43.47 11.34
N ASP A 111 -15.63 -44.00 11.23
CA ASP A 111 -15.91 -45.36 10.73
C ASP A 111 -16.11 -45.42 9.21
N GLU A 112 -16.34 -44.28 8.53
CA GLU A 112 -16.58 -44.21 7.07
C GLU A 112 -15.41 -43.65 6.24
N GLY A 113 -14.28 -43.30 6.86
CA GLY A 113 -13.02 -43.01 6.14
C GLY A 113 -12.96 -41.67 5.37
N GLU A 114 -13.91 -40.76 5.59
CA GLU A 114 -13.85 -39.40 5.05
C GLU A 114 -13.25 -38.42 6.08
N ASP A 115 -11.95 -38.16 5.97
CA ASP A 115 -11.25 -37.12 6.71
C ASP A 115 -11.75 -35.71 6.29
N ILE A 116 -12.84 -35.21 6.90
CA ILE A 116 -12.81 -34.00 7.74
C ILE A 116 -11.66 -32.98 7.53
N PRO A 117 -11.49 -32.21 6.43
CA PRO A 117 -10.40 -31.24 6.39
C PRO A 117 -10.57 -30.15 7.48
N GLU A 118 -9.57 -30.01 8.35
CA GLU A 118 -9.54 -29.01 9.44
C GLU A 118 -9.63 -27.56 8.93
N SER A 119 -9.16 -27.29 7.71
CA SER A 119 -9.20 -25.96 7.10
C SER A 119 -9.56 -26.02 5.62
N ARG A 120 -10.21 -24.97 5.13
CA ARG A 120 -10.56 -24.77 3.72
C ARG A 120 -9.94 -23.50 3.17
N ILE A 121 -9.31 -23.63 2.00
CA ILE A 121 -8.84 -22.47 1.23
C ILE A 121 -9.94 -21.97 0.30
N ARG A 122 -10.25 -20.68 0.39
CA ARG A 122 -11.18 -19.97 -0.49
C ARG A 122 -10.47 -18.84 -1.21
N TYR A 123 -10.60 -18.78 -2.53
CA TYR A 123 -10.03 -17.70 -3.32
C TYR A 123 -11.02 -16.56 -3.52
N ALA A 124 -10.54 -15.32 -3.42
CA ALA A 124 -11.32 -14.11 -3.66
C ALA A 124 -10.56 -13.15 -4.58
N SER A 125 -11.30 -12.51 -5.49
CA SER A 125 -10.76 -11.42 -6.30
C SER A 125 -10.36 -10.23 -5.43
N THR A 126 -9.24 -9.61 -5.80
CA THR A 126 -8.65 -8.45 -5.14
C THR A 126 -8.41 -7.36 -6.16
N ILE A 127 -8.60 -6.11 -5.74
CA ILE A 127 -8.12 -4.93 -6.46
C ILE A 127 -7.08 -4.21 -5.62
N GLN A 128 -6.03 -3.72 -6.27
CA GLN A 128 -4.98 -2.92 -5.69
C GLN A 128 -4.97 -1.57 -6.41
N ILE A 129 -5.15 -0.49 -5.67
CA ILE A 129 -5.13 0.87 -6.18
C ILE A 129 -3.89 1.53 -5.62
N PHE A 130 -2.97 1.87 -6.51
CA PHE A 130 -1.73 2.56 -6.21
C PHE A 130 -1.95 4.04 -6.41
N VAL A 131 -1.60 4.83 -5.40
CA VAL A 131 -1.77 6.28 -5.41
C VAL A 131 -0.43 6.94 -5.12
N SER A 132 0.06 7.73 -6.06
CA SER A 132 1.25 8.57 -5.94
C SER A 132 0.87 10.05 -6.04
N ALA A 133 1.76 10.92 -5.55
CA ALA A 133 1.68 12.34 -5.85
C ALA A 133 1.93 12.56 -7.36
N ALA A 134 1.17 13.47 -7.98
CA ALA A 134 1.46 13.91 -9.33
C ALA A 134 2.75 14.73 -9.36
N ALA A 135 3.61 14.48 -10.36
CA ALA A 135 4.85 15.20 -10.60
C ALA A 135 4.61 16.56 -11.28
#